data_AF-A0A2E1M632-F1
#
_entry.id   AF-A0A2E1M632-F1
#
_cell.length_a   1.000
_cell.length_b   1.000
_cell.length_c   1.000
_cell.angle_alpha   90.00
_cell.angle_beta   90.00
_cell.angle_gamma   90.00
#
_symmetry.space_group_name_H-M   'P 1'
#
loop_
_entity.id
_entity.type
_entity.pdbx_description
1 polymer ?
#
loop_
_entity_poly.entity_id
_entity_poly.type
_entity_poly.pdbx_seq_one_letter_code
_entity_poly.pdbx_strand_id
1 'polypeptide(L)'
;MREVSRPPQEKNKWRSQLGFALCLASFLGLLVCLFMNPDFGGFFESSLPSPTFGKGALIWAAFTLALLTLPVVIVSTEEALSAVPNSSREGSYACGAGKWQTIRRVVLPQATGGILTGAILAMARGAGEVAPLMLVGAVKLAPELPISSDVTEFFGVNRSFMHLGFHIYDLGFQSQNSEASRPLVFTTTLLLITIIAVLNFFAISLRKRIRRKYQVHAF
;
A
#
# COMPACT_ATOMS: atom_id res chain seq x y z
N MET A 1 -37.91 34.51 7.38
CA MET A 1 -36.99 34.18 6.28
C MET A 1 -35.70 34.97 6.50
N ARG A 2 -34.63 34.35 7.02
CA ARG A 2 -33.29 34.98 7.11
C ARG A 2 -32.37 34.18 6.20
N GLU A 3 -31.82 34.85 5.20
CA GLU A 3 -30.82 34.28 4.30
C GLU A 3 -29.61 33.79 5.10
N VAL A 4 -29.41 32.47 5.07
CA VAL A 4 -28.19 31.81 5.54
C VAL A 4 -27.08 32.21 4.58
N SER A 5 -26.34 33.26 4.94
CA SER A 5 -25.12 33.66 4.26
C SER A 5 -24.14 32.47 4.22
N ARG A 6 -23.88 31.96 3.02
CA ARG A 6 -22.94 30.85 2.79
C ARG A 6 -21.54 31.41 3.01
N PRO A 7 -20.70 30.82 3.89
CA PRO A 7 -19.30 31.20 3.93
C PRO A 7 -18.63 30.82 2.59
N PRO A 8 -17.63 31.59 2.13
CA PRO A 8 -17.04 31.43 0.80
C PRO A 8 -16.38 30.06 0.67
N GLN A 9 -16.95 29.23 -0.21
CA GLN A 9 -16.53 27.84 -0.51
C GLN A 9 -15.17 27.74 -1.22
N GLU A 10 -14.52 28.86 -1.52
CA GLU A 10 -13.39 28.92 -2.46
C GLU A 10 -12.07 28.39 -1.88
N LYS A 11 -11.79 28.63 -0.58
CA LYS A 11 -10.51 28.25 0.05
C LYS A 11 -10.32 26.74 0.25
N ASN A 12 -11.38 25.95 0.24
CA ASN A 12 -11.31 24.49 0.42
C ASN A 12 -11.19 23.72 -0.91
N LYS A 13 -11.55 24.37 -2.03
CA LYS A 13 -11.44 23.80 -3.38
C LYS A 13 -9.97 23.56 -3.74
N TRP A 14 -9.08 24.50 -3.41
CA TRP A 14 -7.63 24.38 -3.65
C TRP A 14 -6.96 23.21 -2.94
N ARG A 15 -7.37 22.84 -1.70
CA ARG A 15 -6.75 21.72 -0.98
C ARG A 15 -7.24 20.35 -1.46
N SER A 16 -8.47 20.27 -1.93
CA SER A 16 -9.00 19.06 -2.61
C SER A 16 -8.42 18.94 -4.02
N GLN A 17 -8.32 20.04 -4.76
CA GLN A 17 -7.62 20.11 -6.04
C GLN A 17 -6.14 19.81 -5.90
N LEU A 18 -5.48 20.16 -4.79
CA LEU A 18 -4.10 19.74 -4.49
C LEU A 18 -3.99 18.22 -4.30
N GLY A 19 -4.94 17.59 -3.62
CA GLY A 19 -4.97 16.12 -3.46
C GLY A 19 -5.25 15.41 -4.79
N PHE A 20 -6.19 15.94 -5.58
CA PHE A 20 -6.49 15.45 -6.92
C PHE A 20 -5.31 15.68 -7.87
N ALA A 21 -4.63 16.82 -7.77
CA ALA A 21 -3.43 17.15 -8.52
C ALA A 21 -2.23 16.31 -8.09
N LEU A 22 -2.11 15.93 -6.81
CA LEU A 22 -1.08 14.99 -6.33
C LEU A 22 -1.32 13.58 -6.85
N CYS A 23 -2.58 13.12 -6.84
CA CYS A 23 -2.97 11.83 -7.41
C CYS A 23 -2.76 11.83 -8.93
N LEU A 24 -3.19 12.89 -9.60
CA LEU A 24 -3.01 13.08 -11.04
C LEU A 24 -1.53 13.23 -11.38
N ALA A 25 -0.71 13.92 -10.60
CA ALA A 25 0.73 14.01 -10.79
C ALA A 25 1.44 12.68 -10.52
N SER A 26 0.97 11.87 -9.56
CA SER A 26 1.48 10.51 -9.35
C SER A 26 1.11 9.59 -10.51
N PHE A 27 -0.11 9.72 -11.04
CA PHE A 27 -0.58 8.98 -12.22
C PHE A 27 0.16 9.42 -13.49
N LEU A 28 0.35 10.73 -13.70
CA LEU A 28 1.08 11.30 -14.83
C LEU A 28 2.58 11.02 -14.70
N GLY A 29 3.13 11.00 -13.49
CA GLY A 29 4.50 10.57 -13.21
C GLY A 29 4.70 9.09 -13.51
N LEU A 30 3.76 8.23 -13.14
CA LEU A 30 3.77 6.81 -13.49
C LEU A 30 3.64 6.61 -15.01
N LEU A 31 2.79 7.39 -15.67
CA LEU A 31 2.59 7.38 -17.11
C LEU A 31 3.85 7.89 -17.85
N VAL A 32 4.46 8.98 -17.39
CA VAL A 32 5.73 9.50 -17.93
C VAL A 32 6.87 8.52 -17.69
N CYS A 33 6.97 7.88 -16.52
CA CYS A 33 7.95 6.82 -16.30
C CYS A 33 7.74 5.65 -17.27
N LEU A 34 6.50 5.30 -17.55
CA LEU A 34 6.16 4.25 -18.51
C LEU A 34 6.56 4.63 -19.95
N PHE A 35 6.37 5.89 -20.36
CA PHE A 35 6.77 6.38 -21.69
C PHE A 35 8.27 6.76 -21.82
N MET A 36 8.95 7.11 -20.73
CA MET A 36 10.40 7.40 -20.70
C MET A 36 11.26 6.13 -20.58
N ASN A 37 10.65 4.95 -20.43
CA ASN A 37 11.40 3.70 -20.49
C ASN A 37 11.90 3.49 -21.94
N PRO A 38 13.21 3.40 -22.18
CA PRO A 38 13.78 3.23 -23.52
C PRO A 38 13.35 1.93 -24.21
N ASP A 39 12.83 0.96 -23.44
CA ASP A 39 12.32 -0.34 -23.92
C ASP A 39 10.79 -0.35 -24.19
N PHE A 40 10.09 0.80 -24.07
CA PHE A 40 8.64 0.86 -24.25
C PHE A 40 8.26 1.00 -25.74
N GLY A 41 8.35 -0.11 -26.49
CA GLY A 41 7.97 -0.17 -27.92
C GLY A 41 6.48 -0.38 -28.21
N GLY A 42 5.67 -0.72 -27.21
CA GLY A 42 4.22 -0.93 -27.34
C GLY A 42 3.66 -1.92 -26.32
N PHE A 43 2.34 -2.08 -26.28
CA PHE A 43 1.68 -3.02 -25.34
C PHE A 43 1.81 -4.50 -25.76
N PHE A 44 2.03 -4.78 -27.05
CA PHE A 44 2.05 -6.14 -27.62
C PHE A 44 3.05 -6.26 -28.78
N GLU A 45 4.31 -5.85 -28.57
CA GLU A 45 5.34 -6.13 -29.57
C GLU A 45 5.91 -7.55 -29.38
N SER A 46 5.71 -8.39 -30.40
CA SER A 46 6.22 -9.76 -30.50
C SER A 46 7.75 -9.86 -30.67
N SER A 47 8.45 -8.73 -30.68
CA SER A 47 9.82 -8.61 -31.20
C SER A 47 10.87 -8.14 -30.19
N LEU A 48 10.50 -7.95 -28.92
CA LEU A 48 11.49 -7.72 -27.87
C LEU A 48 12.03 -9.07 -27.37
N PRO A 49 13.36 -9.22 -27.19
CA PRO A 49 13.95 -10.42 -26.58
C PRO A 49 13.44 -10.67 -25.15
N SER A 50 12.77 -9.68 -24.55
CA SER A 50 11.96 -9.84 -23.36
C SER A 50 10.63 -9.10 -23.43
N PRO A 51 9.48 -9.77 -23.21
CA PRO A 51 8.18 -9.12 -23.26
C PRO A 51 7.99 -8.14 -22.09
N THR A 52 7.70 -6.88 -22.39
CA THR A 52 7.44 -5.76 -21.45
C THR A 52 6.19 -5.98 -20.58
N PHE A 53 5.22 -6.76 -21.06
CA PHE A 53 4.02 -7.17 -20.32
C PHE A 53 4.00 -8.66 -19.96
N GLY A 54 5.06 -9.41 -20.29
CA GLY A 54 5.15 -10.86 -20.07
C GLY A 54 6.18 -11.29 -19.02
N LYS A 55 7.01 -10.37 -18.53
CA LYS A 55 7.92 -10.61 -17.41
C LYS A 55 7.23 -10.32 -16.08
N GLY A 56 7.46 -11.19 -15.08
CA GLY A 56 7.00 -10.95 -13.72
C GLY A 56 7.62 -9.66 -13.19
N ALA A 57 6.78 -8.67 -12.92
CA ALA A 57 7.24 -7.34 -12.55
C ALA A 57 6.69 -6.92 -11.20
N LEU A 58 7.51 -6.20 -10.43
CA LEU A 58 7.18 -5.72 -9.10
C LEU A 58 5.87 -4.91 -9.07
N ILE A 59 5.59 -4.15 -10.13
CA ILE A 59 4.37 -3.34 -10.25
C ILE A 59 3.12 -4.22 -10.34
N TRP A 60 3.17 -5.32 -11.10
CA TRP A 60 2.05 -6.26 -11.19
C TRP A 60 1.78 -6.93 -9.84
N ALA A 61 2.84 -7.28 -9.11
CA ALA A 61 2.73 -7.84 -7.77
C ALA A 61 2.14 -6.83 -6.77
N ALA A 62 2.53 -5.55 -6.85
CA ALA A 62 1.95 -4.50 -6.03
C ALA A 62 0.46 -4.29 -6.34
N PHE A 63 0.06 -4.30 -7.62
CA PHE A 63 -1.34 -4.18 -8.01
C PHE A 63 -2.19 -5.36 -7.55
N THR A 64 -1.69 -6.60 -7.68
CA THR A 64 -2.43 -7.78 -7.20
C THR A 64 -2.57 -7.78 -5.69
N LEU A 65 -1.51 -7.47 -4.94
CA LEU A 65 -1.59 -7.32 -3.48
C LEU A 65 -2.53 -6.18 -3.07
N ALA A 66 -2.52 -5.06 -3.79
CA ALA A 66 -3.44 -3.95 -3.54
C ALA A 66 -4.89 -4.42 -3.70
N LEU A 67 -5.22 -5.10 -4.80
CA LEU A 67 -6.58 -5.62 -5.04
C LEU A 67 -7.02 -6.62 -3.96
N LEU A 68 -6.13 -7.51 -3.51
CA LEU A 68 -6.44 -8.50 -2.48
C LEU A 68 -6.64 -7.91 -1.09
N THR A 69 -5.91 -6.84 -0.76
CA THR A 69 -5.97 -6.19 0.55
C THR A 69 -7.00 -5.07 0.64
N LEU A 70 -7.43 -4.54 -0.51
CA LEU A 70 -8.43 -3.47 -0.65
C LEU A 70 -9.72 -3.71 0.15
N PRO A 71 -10.40 -4.87 0.09
CA PRO A 71 -11.66 -5.05 0.84
C PRO A 71 -11.45 -4.95 2.35
N VAL A 72 -10.33 -5.44 2.88
CA VAL A 72 -9.99 -5.35 4.30
C VAL A 72 -9.81 -3.90 4.73
N VAL A 73 -9.12 -3.09 3.91
CA VAL A 73 -8.91 -1.66 4.19
C VAL A 73 -10.23 -0.88 4.12
N ILE A 74 -11.10 -1.20 3.15
CA ILE A 74 -12.39 -0.51 3.01
C ILE A 74 -13.27 -0.74 4.23
N VAL A 75 -13.51 -2.00 4.61
CA VAL A 75 -14.41 -2.33 5.74
C VAL A 75 -13.91 -1.70 7.03
N SER A 76 -12.62 -1.84 7.33
CA SER A 76 -12.03 -1.25 8.53
C SER A 76 -12.05 0.29 8.54
N THR A 77 -11.96 0.92 7.37
CA THR A 77 -12.09 2.38 7.25
C THR A 77 -13.55 2.83 7.45
N GLU A 78 -14.51 2.08 6.91
CA GLU A 78 -15.93 2.35 7.08
C GLU A 78 -16.36 2.23 8.55
N GLU A 79 -15.95 1.15 9.22
CA GLU A 79 -16.18 0.95 10.66
C GLU A 79 -15.55 2.07 11.50
N ALA A 80 -14.35 2.52 11.14
CA ALA A 80 -13.67 3.61 11.83
C ALA A 80 -14.40 4.96 11.67
N LEU A 81 -14.95 5.22 10.47
CA LEU A 81 -15.68 6.45 10.18
C LEU A 81 -17.09 6.45 10.78
N SER A 82 -17.77 5.30 10.81
CA SER A 82 -19.10 5.16 11.40
C SER A 82 -19.06 5.25 12.93
N ALA A 83 -17.94 4.87 13.56
CA ALA A 83 -17.72 5.02 15.00
C ALA A 83 -17.66 6.48 15.50
N VAL A 84 -17.49 7.47 14.60
CA VAL A 84 -17.47 8.88 14.98
C VAL A 84 -18.90 9.37 15.27
N PRO A 85 -19.21 9.87 16.48
CA PRO A 85 -20.55 10.26 16.88
C PRO A 85 -21.06 11.46 16.08
N ASN A 86 -22.36 11.47 15.77
CA ASN A 86 -22.99 12.57 15.03
C ASN A 86 -22.93 13.91 15.79
N SER A 87 -22.94 13.89 17.12
CA SER A 87 -22.81 15.09 17.95
C SER A 87 -21.52 15.89 17.67
N SER A 88 -20.40 15.20 17.38
CA SER A 88 -19.15 15.87 16.98
C SER A 88 -19.26 16.55 15.61
N ARG A 89 -20.05 15.98 14.69
CA ARG A 89 -20.29 16.57 13.37
C ARG A 89 -21.20 17.79 13.48
N GLU A 90 -22.27 17.68 14.26
CA GLU A 90 -23.23 18.75 14.54
C GLU A 90 -22.58 19.93 15.27
N GLY A 91 -21.74 19.67 16.27
CA GLY A 91 -20.97 20.72 16.95
C GLY A 91 -20.06 21.50 16.00
N SER A 92 -19.39 20.81 15.08
CA SER A 92 -18.59 21.47 14.02
C SER A 92 -19.45 22.35 13.10
N TYR A 93 -20.66 21.89 12.75
CA TYR A 93 -21.59 22.69 11.95
C TYR A 93 -22.14 23.91 12.71
N ALA A 94 -22.39 23.79 14.02
CA ALA A 94 -22.82 24.89 14.88
C ALA A 94 -21.75 26.01 14.97
N CYS A 95 -20.47 25.64 14.89
CA CYS A 95 -19.36 26.60 14.80
C CYS A 95 -19.18 27.22 13.40
N GLY A 96 -20.09 26.96 12.45
CA GLY A 96 -20.01 27.49 11.08
C GLY A 96 -19.01 26.78 10.17
N ALA A 97 -18.50 25.60 10.55
CA ALA A 97 -17.57 24.84 9.71
C ALA A 97 -18.29 24.19 8.51
N GLY A 98 -17.68 24.23 7.33
CA GLY A 98 -18.19 23.51 6.15
C GLY A 98 -17.94 22.00 6.21
N LYS A 99 -18.68 21.21 5.42
CA LYS A 99 -18.56 19.73 5.36
C LYS A 99 -17.12 19.22 5.24
N TRP A 100 -16.34 19.78 4.32
CA TRP A 100 -14.93 19.38 4.14
C TRP A 100 -14.04 19.70 5.36
N GLN A 101 -14.32 20.83 6.03
CA GLN A 101 -13.59 21.23 7.23
C GLN A 101 -13.92 20.28 8.39
N THR A 102 -15.19 19.92 8.56
CA THR A 102 -15.64 18.91 9.54
C THR A 102 -15.00 17.55 9.27
N ILE A 103 -14.98 17.07 8.01
CA ILE A 103 -14.34 15.80 7.67
C ILE A 103 -12.85 15.83 8.01
N ARG A 104 -12.12 16.86 7.57
CA ARG A 104 -10.66 16.89 7.72
C ARG A 104 -10.18 17.18 9.14
N ARG A 105 -10.89 18.02 9.90
CA ARG A 105 -10.45 18.48 11.23
C ARG A 105 -11.10 17.75 12.40
N VAL A 106 -12.26 17.12 12.19
CA VAL A 106 -13.00 16.45 13.26
C VAL A 106 -13.09 14.95 13.01
N VAL A 107 -13.67 14.55 11.87
CA VAL A 107 -13.96 13.13 11.60
C VAL A 107 -12.69 12.32 11.34
N LEU A 108 -11.83 12.79 10.43
CA LEU A 108 -10.62 12.07 10.04
C LEU A 108 -9.65 11.88 11.21
N PRO A 109 -9.33 12.91 12.03
CA PRO A 109 -8.47 12.75 13.19
C PRO A 109 -9.03 11.75 14.21
N GLN A 110 -10.34 11.78 14.48
CA GLN A 110 -10.99 10.85 15.39
C GLN A 110 -11.00 9.40 14.86
N ALA A 111 -11.23 9.21 13.56
CA ALA A 111 -11.25 7.89 12.91
C ALA A 111 -9.84 7.32 12.65
N THR A 112 -8.77 8.12 12.68
CA THR A 112 -7.40 7.68 12.33
C THR A 112 -6.97 6.41 13.06
N GLY A 113 -7.30 6.28 14.34
CA GLY A 113 -6.93 5.09 15.13
C GLY A 113 -7.52 3.80 14.57
N GLY A 114 -8.77 3.84 14.09
CA GLY A 114 -9.42 2.71 13.44
C GLY A 114 -8.82 2.42 12.06
N ILE A 115 -8.65 3.45 11.23
CA ILE A 115 -8.05 3.34 9.89
C ILE A 115 -6.63 2.74 9.95
N LEU A 116 -5.79 3.20 10.89
CA LEU A 116 -4.45 2.65 11.11
C LEU A 116 -4.48 1.17 11.49
N THR A 117 -5.51 0.73 12.21
CA THR A 117 -5.69 -0.70 12.55
C THR A 117 -5.97 -1.51 11.30
N GLY A 118 -6.90 -1.04 10.49
CA GLY A 118 -7.25 -1.62 9.20
C GLY A 118 -6.05 -1.76 8.28
N ALA A 119 -5.28 -0.68 8.13
CA ALA A 119 -4.07 -0.66 7.34
C ALA A 119 -3.02 -1.68 7.83
N ILE A 120 -2.82 -1.81 9.14
CA ILE A 120 -1.88 -2.80 9.70
C ILE A 120 -2.34 -4.22 9.41
N LEU A 121 -3.63 -4.52 9.59
CA LEU A 121 -4.18 -5.84 9.28
C LEU A 121 -4.08 -6.18 7.79
N ALA A 122 -4.32 -5.20 6.93
CA ALA A 122 -4.17 -5.34 5.48
C ALA A 122 -2.72 -5.63 5.06
N MET A 123 -1.75 -4.90 5.63
CA MET A 123 -0.32 -5.16 5.39
C MET A 123 0.09 -6.55 5.88
N ALA A 124 -0.33 -6.95 7.08
CA ALA A 124 -0.04 -8.26 7.64
C ALA A 124 -0.60 -9.39 6.76
N ARG A 125 -1.80 -9.20 6.22
CA ARG A 125 -2.39 -10.12 5.25
C ARG A 125 -1.57 -10.17 3.96
N GLY A 126 -1.31 -9.03 3.33
CA GLY A 126 -0.55 -8.96 2.08
C GLY A 126 0.84 -9.58 2.17
N ALA A 127 1.53 -9.41 3.31
CA ALA A 127 2.83 -10.03 3.55
C ALA A 127 2.78 -11.59 3.62
N GLY A 128 1.62 -12.17 3.88
CA GLY A 128 1.40 -13.61 3.92
C GLY A 128 0.84 -14.22 2.62
N GLU A 129 0.45 -13.41 1.64
CA GLU A 129 -0.16 -13.89 0.39
C GLU A 129 0.91 -14.35 -0.62
N VAL A 130 1.31 -15.62 -0.53
CA VAL A 130 2.36 -16.21 -1.39
C VAL A 130 1.82 -16.66 -2.75
N ALA A 131 0.64 -17.28 -2.78
CA ALA A 131 0.10 -17.89 -4.00
C ALA A 131 -0.19 -16.90 -5.13
N PRO A 132 -0.80 -15.73 -4.89
CA PRO A 132 -1.00 -14.72 -5.93
C PRO A 132 0.32 -14.16 -6.47
N LEU A 133 1.32 -13.99 -5.60
CA LEU A 133 2.65 -13.53 -5.99
C LEU A 133 3.40 -14.53 -6.86
N MET A 134 3.21 -15.83 -6.60
CA MET A 134 3.75 -16.90 -7.46
C MET A 134 3.15 -16.85 -8.86
N LEU A 135 1.85 -16.59 -9.00
CA LEU A 135 1.18 -16.49 -10.31
C LEU A 135 1.62 -15.28 -11.13
N VAL A 136 1.97 -14.17 -10.47
CA VAL A 136 2.39 -12.92 -11.14
C VAL A 136 3.86 -12.94 -11.55
N GLY A 137 4.61 -13.98 -11.18
CA GLY A 137 5.97 -14.20 -11.64
C GLY A 137 7.05 -13.84 -10.63
N ALA A 138 6.85 -14.16 -9.35
CA ALA A 138 7.95 -14.20 -8.39
C ALA A 138 9.05 -15.13 -8.92
N VAL A 139 10.29 -14.62 -9.03
CA VAL A 139 11.42 -15.36 -9.60
C VAL A 139 12.28 -15.96 -8.49
N LYS A 140 12.83 -17.15 -8.75
CA LYS A 140 13.66 -17.91 -7.80
C LYS A 140 14.96 -17.19 -7.46
N LEU A 141 15.54 -16.50 -8.44
CA LEU A 141 16.76 -15.73 -8.30
C LEU A 141 16.62 -14.47 -9.15
N ALA A 142 16.64 -13.30 -8.50
CA ALA A 142 16.77 -12.02 -9.19
C ALA A 142 18.26 -11.62 -9.10
N PRO A 143 19.04 -11.75 -10.18
CA PRO A 143 20.46 -11.37 -10.18
C PRO A 143 20.66 -9.85 -10.22
N GLU A 144 19.58 -9.08 -10.31
CA GLU A 144 19.59 -7.62 -10.30
C GLU A 144 19.71 -7.06 -8.88
N LEU A 145 20.59 -6.08 -8.70
CA LEU A 145 20.86 -5.47 -7.40
C LEU A 145 19.66 -4.60 -6.96
N PRO A 146 19.20 -4.71 -5.70
CA PRO A 146 18.08 -3.89 -5.19
C PRO A 146 18.39 -2.39 -5.14
N ILE A 147 19.66 -2.00 -5.27
CA ILE A 147 20.13 -0.62 -5.26
C ILE A 147 21.07 -0.45 -6.45
N SER A 148 20.53 -0.03 -7.59
CA SER A 148 21.33 0.39 -8.74
C SER A 148 21.49 1.91 -8.70
N SER A 149 22.65 2.42 -9.09
CA SER A 149 22.98 3.85 -9.05
C SER A 149 22.15 4.72 -10.00
N ASP A 150 21.40 4.09 -10.92
CA ASP A 150 20.52 4.76 -11.86
C ASP A 150 19.07 4.86 -11.33
N VAL A 151 18.60 6.10 -11.20
CA VAL A 151 17.24 6.44 -10.76
C VAL A 151 16.15 5.93 -11.70
N THR A 152 16.49 5.67 -12.96
CA THR A 152 15.61 5.08 -13.98
C THR A 152 15.37 3.60 -13.74
N GLU A 153 16.35 2.90 -13.17
CA GLU A 153 16.26 1.47 -12.85
C GLU A 153 15.55 1.21 -11.52
N PHE A 154 15.48 2.20 -10.63
CA PHE A 154 14.68 2.13 -9.39
C PHE A 154 13.17 2.10 -9.67
N PHE A 155 12.72 2.85 -10.69
CA PHE A 155 11.33 2.82 -11.18
C PHE A 155 11.13 1.88 -12.38
N GLY A 156 12.11 1.01 -12.66
CA GLY A 156 12.06 0.06 -13.76
C GLY A 156 10.82 -0.83 -13.66
N VAL A 157 9.88 -0.63 -14.59
CA VAL A 157 8.56 -1.29 -14.61
C VAL A 157 8.66 -2.81 -14.71
N ASN A 158 9.81 -3.34 -15.16
CA ASN A 158 10.06 -4.75 -15.48
C ASN A 158 10.94 -5.51 -14.46
N ARG A 159 11.21 -4.95 -13.26
CA ARG A 159 12.06 -5.63 -12.27
C ARG A 159 11.37 -6.87 -11.69
N SER A 160 12.09 -7.98 -11.73
CA SER A 160 11.73 -9.21 -11.03
C SER A 160 11.99 -9.06 -9.53
N PHE A 161 11.25 -9.79 -8.72
CA PHE A 161 11.41 -9.76 -7.27
C PHE A 161 11.47 -11.17 -6.70
N MET A 162 12.22 -11.30 -5.60
CA MET A 162 12.27 -12.52 -4.81
C MET A 162 11.29 -12.40 -3.64
N HIS A 163 10.45 -13.43 -3.47
CA HIS A 163 9.55 -13.55 -2.32
C HIS A 163 10.01 -14.68 -1.41
N LEU A 164 10.20 -14.39 -0.12
CA LEU A 164 10.74 -15.38 0.83
C LEU A 164 9.84 -16.61 0.96
N GLY A 165 8.51 -16.43 0.92
CA GLY A 165 7.56 -17.54 0.90
C GLY A 165 7.66 -18.42 -0.36
N PHE A 166 8.01 -17.83 -1.50
CA PHE A 166 8.23 -18.61 -2.72
C PHE A 166 9.55 -19.39 -2.64
N HIS A 167 10.59 -18.79 -2.05
CA HIS A 167 11.86 -19.46 -1.81
C HIS A 167 11.71 -20.70 -0.91
N ILE A 168 10.89 -20.61 0.15
CA ILE A 168 10.58 -21.77 1.01
C ILE A 168 9.86 -22.87 0.22
N TYR A 169 8.90 -22.51 -0.63
CA TYR A 169 8.17 -23.45 -1.49
C TYR A 169 9.10 -24.17 -2.48
N ASP A 170 9.97 -23.42 -3.17
CA ASP A 170 10.95 -23.97 -4.12
C ASP A 170 11.95 -24.92 -3.43
N LEU A 171 12.49 -24.52 -2.27
CA LEU A 171 13.38 -25.38 -1.47
C LEU A 171 12.67 -26.66 -0.99
N GLY A 172 11.41 -26.55 -0.56
CA GLY A 172 10.65 -27.65 0.03
C GLY A 172 10.08 -28.65 -0.97
N PHE A 173 9.69 -28.21 -2.17
CA PHE A 173 8.94 -29.03 -3.13
C PHE A 173 9.64 -29.26 -4.47
N GLN A 174 10.60 -28.42 -4.87
CA GLN A 174 11.24 -28.51 -6.19
C GLN A 174 12.72 -28.95 -6.14
N SER A 175 13.35 -29.02 -4.96
CA SER A 175 14.76 -29.39 -4.85
C SER A 175 14.98 -30.91 -4.95
N GLN A 176 15.84 -31.35 -5.88
CA GLN A 176 16.14 -32.77 -6.13
C GLN A 176 16.95 -33.43 -4.99
N ASN A 177 17.61 -32.64 -4.13
CA ASN A 177 18.42 -33.10 -3.00
C ASN A 177 17.68 -32.95 -1.66
N SER A 178 16.73 -33.85 -1.42
CA SER A 178 15.85 -33.90 -0.23
C SER A 178 16.60 -33.84 1.12
N GLU A 179 17.78 -34.45 1.24
CA GLU A 179 18.53 -34.51 2.51
C GLU A 179 19.23 -33.17 2.87
N ALA A 180 19.83 -32.48 1.88
CA ALA A 180 20.57 -31.23 2.11
C ALA A 180 19.66 -29.99 2.23
N SER A 181 18.46 -30.04 1.64
CA SER A 181 17.50 -28.93 1.67
C SER A 181 16.69 -28.84 2.96
N ARG A 182 16.55 -29.94 3.72
CA ARG A 182 15.83 -29.98 5.00
C ARG A 182 16.26 -28.86 5.98
N PRO A 183 17.55 -28.71 6.34
CA PRO A 183 17.97 -27.65 7.25
C PRO A 183 17.75 -26.25 6.70
N LEU A 184 17.85 -26.05 5.38
CA LEU A 184 17.63 -24.76 4.73
C LEU A 184 16.16 -24.34 4.80
N VAL A 185 15.21 -25.26 4.62
CA VAL A 185 13.77 -24.99 4.74
C VAL A 185 13.43 -24.56 6.17
N PHE A 186 13.93 -25.25 7.19
CA PHE A 186 13.69 -24.88 8.58
C PHE A 186 14.29 -23.51 8.92
N THR A 187 15.51 -23.24 8.46
CA THR A 187 16.20 -21.97 8.72
C THR A 187 15.48 -20.80 8.04
N THR A 188 15.10 -20.95 6.77
CA THR A 188 14.38 -19.91 6.01
C THR A 188 12.97 -19.68 6.55
N THR A 189 12.29 -20.73 7.01
CA THR A 189 10.97 -20.62 7.66
C THR A 189 11.07 -19.91 9.00
N LEU A 190 12.05 -20.25 9.83
CA LEU A 190 12.29 -19.56 11.11
C LEU A 190 12.58 -18.07 10.87
N LEU A 191 13.44 -17.77 9.90
CA LEU A 191 13.76 -16.40 9.49
C LEU A 191 12.50 -15.64 9.05
N LEU A 192 11.63 -16.25 8.23
CA LEU A 192 10.36 -15.64 7.81
C LEU A 192 9.49 -15.29 9.03
N ILE A 193 9.29 -16.26 9.93
CA ILE A 193 8.47 -16.08 11.14
C ILE A 193 9.05 -14.97 12.01
N THR A 194 10.36 -14.95 12.22
CA THR A 194 11.04 -13.91 13.00
C THR A 194 10.85 -12.52 12.39
N ILE A 195 11.02 -12.38 11.07
CA ILE A 195 10.81 -11.10 10.37
C ILE A 195 9.35 -10.63 10.52
N ILE A 196 8.38 -11.52 10.28
CA ILE A 196 6.96 -11.20 10.41
C ILE A 196 6.63 -10.79 11.84
N ALA A 197 7.16 -11.49 12.85
CA ALA A 197 6.93 -11.18 14.24
C ALA A 197 7.49 -9.79 14.61
N VAL A 198 8.72 -9.48 14.19
CA VAL A 198 9.36 -8.17 14.41
C VAL A 198 8.56 -7.05 13.73
N LEU A 199 8.17 -7.25 12.48
CA LEU A 199 7.43 -6.25 11.70
C LEU A 199 6.04 -5.97 12.29
N ASN A 200 5.32 -7.02 12.70
CA ASN A 200 4.03 -6.88 13.37
C ASN A 200 4.16 -6.18 14.74
N PHE A 201 5.17 -6.55 15.54
CA PHE A 201 5.42 -5.90 16.82
C PHE A 201 5.75 -4.42 16.66
N PHE A 202 6.57 -4.09 15.66
CA PHE A 202 6.89 -2.71 15.29
C PHE A 202 5.63 -1.94 14.85
N ALA A 203 4.80 -2.51 13.98
CA ALA A 203 3.56 -1.91 13.52
C ALA A 203 2.58 -1.61 14.67
N ILE A 204 2.41 -2.56 15.60
CA ILE A 204 1.56 -2.39 16.79
C ILE A 204 2.14 -1.29 17.70
N SER A 205 3.46 -1.28 17.89
CA SER A 205 4.14 -0.26 18.71
C SER A 205 3.99 1.15 18.11
N LEU A 206 4.12 1.28 16.78
CA LEU A 206 3.92 2.52 16.06
C LEU A 206 2.47 3.02 16.19
N ARG A 207 1.48 2.13 16.00
CA ARG A 207 0.05 2.45 16.23
C ARG A 207 -0.19 2.97 17.63
N LYS A 208 0.40 2.32 18.65
CA LYS A 208 0.26 2.75 20.05
C LYS A 208 0.81 4.16 20.27
N ARG A 209 1.96 4.51 19.67
CA ARG A 209 2.52 5.86 19.73
C ARG A 209 1.64 6.89 19.03
N ILE A 210 1.15 6.57 17.83
CA ILE A 210 0.31 7.48 17.04
C ILE A 210 -1.04 7.74 17.73
N ARG A 211 -1.70 6.69 18.26
CA ARG A 211 -2.97 6.83 18.99
C ARG A 211 -2.84 7.76 20.20
N ARG A 212 -1.73 7.68 20.96
CA ARG A 212 -1.49 8.57 22.10
C ARG A 212 -1.44 10.04 21.71
N LYS A 213 -0.86 10.38 20.55
CA LYS A 213 -0.80 11.78 20.09
C LYS A 213 -2.18 12.36 19.73
N TYR A 214 -3.07 11.55 19.15
CA TYR A 214 -4.39 12.03 18.71
C TYR A 214 -5.47 12.01 19.79
N GLN A 215 -5.32 11.22 20.85
CA GLN A 215 -6.24 11.26 22.01
C GLN A 215 -6.05 12.50 22.89
N VAL A 216 -4.87 13.15 22.85
CA VAL A 216 -4.54 14.31 23.71
C VAL A 216 -5.15 15.62 23.18
N HIS A 217 -5.65 15.66 21.94
CA HIS A 217 -6.26 16.86 21.34
C HIS A 217 -7.80 16.80 21.22
N ALA A 218 -8.43 15.81 21.86
CA ALA A 218 -9.89 15.61 21.79
C ALA A 218 -10.67 16.28 22.93
N PHE A 219 -10.02 17.11 23.74
CA PHE A 219 -10.64 17.90 24.81
C PHE A 219 -10.17 19.35 24.72
#